data_AF-A0A450U2J0-F1
#
_entry.id   AF-A0A450U2J0-F1
#
_cell.length_a   1.000
_cell.length_b   1.000
_cell.length_c   1.000
_cell.angle_alpha   90.00
_cell.angle_beta   90.00
_cell.angle_gamma   90.00
#
_symmetry.space_group_name_H-M   'P 1'
#
loop_
_entity.id
_entity.type
_entity.pdbx_description
1 polymer ?
#
loop_
_entity_poly.entity_id
_entity_poly.type
_entity_poly.pdbx_seq_one_letter_code
_entity_poly.pdbx_strand_id
1 'polypeptide(L)'
;FHVDGKYNSGEEPEEGVVHITKGYSRDHRPDLHQICLQLICERQAGIPLLMKPLSGNNDDKTSFRETINAHIEQMKNSLGVKYMIADSAFYTANTLGLMGKNNLWISRVPETLNLATDVIHAVAPDLMSALGQSSHISLGVQYSNIKQRWVVVYSPEAYQRGMKTVNKNCLNQSGAEFKAFSKLSKRDFACEAEALKALEDFKKTQKITFVTDTGIDALPRYNDKGRPVKNRKPDFYIYRIKGAMGAFPKNDNRNPQACTLKKTFLWARLCEG
;
A
#
# COMPACT_ATOMS: atom_id res chain seq x y z
N PHE A 1 -28.11 -10.87 -9.57
CA PHE A 1 -27.62 -12.22 -9.27
C PHE A 1 -28.19 -12.64 -7.92
N HIS A 2 -29.14 -13.58 -7.91
CA HIS A 2 -29.59 -14.27 -6.71
C HIS A 2 -28.77 -15.57 -6.63
N VAL A 3 -28.25 -15.93 -5.46
CA VAL A 3 -27.49 -17.16 -5.27
C VAL A 3 -28.35 -18.10 -4.44
N ASP A 4 -28.90 -19.12 -5.09
CA ASP A 4 -29.65 -20.20 -4.46
C ASP A 4 -28.70 -21.37 -4.17
N GLY A 5 -28.68 -21.85 -2.93
CA GLY A 5 -27.84 -22.97 -2.52
C GLY A 5 -27.74 -23.13 -1.01
N LYS A 6 -27.32 -24.32 -0.55
CA LYS A 6 -27.01 -24.58 0.85
C LYS A 6 -25.68 -23.92 1.20
N TYR A 7 -25.70 -22.93 2.10
CA TYR A 7 -24.48 -22.36 2.66
C TYR A 7 -23.90 -23.32 3.70
N ASN A 8 -22.64 -23.70 3.54
CA ASN A 8 -21.90 -24.54 4.48
C ASN A 8 -20.99 -23.73 5.42
N SER A 9 -21.18 -22.40 5.52
CA SER A 9 -20.32 -21.50 6.30
C SER A 9 -20.29 -21.77 7.81
N GLY A 10 -21.32 -22.45 8.34
CA GLY A 10 -21.41 -22.87 9.75
C GLY A 10 -21.01 -24.34 9.98
N GLU A 11 -20.58 -25.05 8.94
CA GLU A 11 -20.13 -26.44 8.99
C GLU A 11 -18.60 -26.47 8.94
N GLU A 12 -17.97 -27.53 9.47
CA GLU A 12 -16.52 -27.71 9.32
C GLU A 12 -16.15 -27.93 7.84
N PRO A 13 -14.97 -27.47 7.37
CA PRO A 13 -14.56 -27.67 5.99
C PRO A 13 -14.45 -29.16 5.62
N GLU A 14 -15.14 -29.57 4.56
CA GLU A 14 -15.09 -30.92 4.01
C GLU A 14 -14.14 -30.98 2.80
N GLU A 15 -13.33 -32.04 2.71
CA GLU A 15 -12.41 -32.24 1.59
C GLU A 15 -13.18 -32.42 0.27
N GLY A 16 -12.74 -31.75 -0.80
CA GLY A 16 -13.40 -31.80 -2.10
C GLY A 16 -14.65 -30.91 -2.23
N VAL A 17 -15.09 -30.26 -1.15
CA VAL A 17 -16.23 -29.34 -1.16
C VAL A 17 -15.74 -27.90 -1.02
N VAL A 18 -16.24 -27.02 -1.90
CA VAL A 18 -15.96 -25.59 -1.79
C VAL A 18 -16.63 -25.04 -0.53
N HIS A 19 -15.84 -24.42 0.33
CA HIS A 19 -16.35 -23.84 1.57
C HIS A 19 -16.71 -22.36 1.34
N ILE A 20 -18.01 -22.07 1.43
CA ILE A 20 -18.58 -20.74 1.16
C ILE A 20 -18.38 -19.89 2.40
N THR A 21 -17.30 -19.13 2.46
CA THR A 21 -16.91 -18.37 3.65
C THR A 21 -16.55 -16.92 3.33
N LYS A 22 -16.39 -16.10 4.37
CA LYS A 22 -15.99 -14.70 4.21
C LYS A 22 -14.53 -14.64 3.78
N GLY A 23 -14.27 -13.79 2.80
CA GLY A 23 -12.97 -13.58 2.19
C GLY A 23 -12.61 -12.12 2.08
N TYR A 24 -11.41 -11.85 1.56
CA TYR A 24 -10.99 -10.50 1.23
C TYR A 24 -11.83 -9.93 0.08
N SER A 25 -12.66 -8.92 0.37
CA SER A 25 -13.51 -8.27 -0.62
C SER A 25 -12.88 -6.98 -1.15
N ARG A 26 -12.52 -6.95 -2.45
CA ARG A 26 -12.09 -5.73 -3.15
C ARG A 26 -13.21 -4.70 -3.31
N ASP A 27 -14.45 -5.16 -3.41
CA ASP A 27 -15.64 -4.32 -3.57
C ASP A 27 -16.17 -3.77 -2.23
N HIS A 28 -15.38 -3.87 -1.16
CA HIS A 28 -15.72 -3.39 0.18
C HIS A 28 -16.99 -4.04 0.74
N ARG A 29 -17.21 -5.31 0.41
CA ARG A 29 -18.32 -6.15 0.91
C ARG A 29 -17.82 -7.36 1.71
N PRO A 30 -17.09 -7.16 2.83
CA PRO A 30 -16.59 -8.24 3.68
C PRO A 30 -17.72 -8.98 4.41
N ASP A 31 -18.94 -8.43 4.40
CA ASP A 31 -20.14 -9.05 4.93
C ASP A 31 -20.58 -10.26 4.08
N LEU A 32 -20.24 -10.29 2.79
CA LEU A 32 -20.65 -11.33 1.88
C LEU A 32 -19.73 -12.56 1.93
N HIS A 33 -20.34 -13.74 1.92
CA HIS A 33 -19.62 -14.98 1.66
C HIS A 33 -19.15 -15.02 0.19
N GLN A 34 -17.99 -15.60 -0.02
CA GLN A 34 -17.28 -15.56 -1.29
C GLN A 34 -16.88 -16.97 -1.72
N ILE A 35 -16.85 -17.15 -3.03
CA ILE A 35 -16.17 -18.25 -3.71
C ILE A 35 -15.18 -17.62 -4.68
N CYS A 36 -14.03 -18.26 -4.84
CA CYS A 36 -12.99 -17.83 -5.76
C CYS A 36 -12.91 -18.80 -6.93
N LEU A 37 -12.62 -18.30 -8.12
CA LEU A 37 -12.45 -19.15 -9.31
C LEU A 37 -11.07 -18.90 -9.89
N GLN A 38 -10.23 -19.92 -9.85
CA GLN A 38 -8.91 -19.89 -10.46
C GLN A 38 -9.01 -20.38 -11.90
N LEU A 39 -8.48 -19.60 -12.84
CA LEU A 39 -8.54 -19.86 -14.27
C LEU A 39 -7.15 -19.82 -14.91
N ILE A 40 -6.94 -20.70 -15.89
CA ILE A 40 -5.88 -20.56 -16.90
C ILE A 40 -6.58 -20.52 -18.25
N CYS A 41 -6.39 -19.44 -19.00
CA CYS A 41 -7.06 -19.23 -20.28
C CYS A 41 -6.06 -19.22 -21.44
N GLU A 42 -6.51 -19.72 -22.59
CA GLU A 42 -5.85 -19.49 -23.87
C GLU A 42 -5.94 -17.99 -24.24
N ARG A 43 -4.90 -17.45 -24.89
CA ARG A 43 -4.71 -16.01 -25.10
C ARG A 43 -5.67 -15.41 -26.13
N GLN A 44 -5.94 -16.09 -27.23
CA GLN A 44 -6.62 -15.54 -28.41
C GLN A 44 -8.14 -15.50 -28.23
N ALA A 45 -8.74 -16.60 -27.81
CA ALA A 45 -10.19 -16.72 -27.63
C ALA A 45 -10.63 -16.56 -26.17
N GLY A 46 -9.69 -16.52 -25.21
CA GLY A 46 -10.00 -16.42 -23.78
C GLY A 46 -10.61 -17.69 -23.20
N ILE A 47 -10.51 -18.82 -23.91
CA ILE A 47 -11.12 -20.09 -23.52
C ILE A 47 -10.38 -20.65 -22.29
N PRO A 48 -11.08 -20.96 -21.19
CA PRO A 48 -10.48 -21.62 -20.04
C PRO A 48 -9.94 -23.01 -20.41
N LEU A 49 -8.63 -23.19 -20.24
CA LEU A 49 -7.94 -24.48 -20.33
C LEU A 49 -7.97 -25.22 -18.99
N LEU A 50 -8.00 -24.45 -17.89
CA LEU A 50 -8.15 -24.96 -16.53
C LEU A 50 -9.09 -24.06 -15.75
N MET A 51 -9.95 -24.67 -14.95
CA MET A 51 -10.85 -24.00 -14.02
C MET A 51 -10.89 -24.76 -12.70
N LYS A 52 -10.57 -24.09 -11.59
CA LYS A 52 -10.59 -24.67 -10.24
C LYS A 52 -11.36 -23.74 -9.29
N PRO A 53 -12.49 -24.18 -8.71
CA PRO A 53 -13.17 -23.40 -7.69
C PRO A 53 -12.38 -23.49 -6.37
N LEU A 54 -12.38 -22.40 -5.62
CA LEU A 54 -11.66 -22.23 -4.36
C LEU A 54 -12.58 -21.61 -3.30
N SER A 55 -12.39 -21.98 -2.05
CA SER A 55 -13.05 -21.36 -0.90
C SER A 55 -12.70 -19.87 -0.80
N GLY A 56 -13.61 -19.05 -0.25
CA GLY A 56 -13.46 -17.58 -0.25
C GLY A 56 -12.26 -17.01 0.51
N ASN A 57 -11.66 -17.79 1.43
CA ASN A 57 -10.49 -17.40 2.22
C ASN A 57 -9.17 -18.02 1.70
N ASN A 58 -9.15 -18.56 0.49
CA ASN A 58 -7.97 -19.22 -0.05
C ASN A 58 -6.82 -18.21 -0.29
N ASP A 59 -5.58 -18.66 -0.07
CA ASP A 59 -4.39 -17.88 -0.38
C ASP A 59 -4.04 -18.04 -1.88
N ASP A 60 -4.20 -16.95 -2.64
CA ASP A 60 -3.97 -16.93 -4.09
C ASP A 60 -2.57 -17.42 -4.47
N LYS A 61 -1.53 -17.13 -3.68
CA LYS A 61 -0.14 -17.51 -4.00
C LYS A 61 0.07 -19.01 -3.89
N THR A 62 -0.50 -19.63 -2.85
CA THR A 62 -0.36 -21.04 -2.56
C THR A 62 -1.18 -21.88 -3.53
N SER A 63 -2.46 -21.56 -3.69
CA SER A 63 -3.34 -22.24 -4.65
C SER A 63 -2.82 -22.12 -6.09
N PHE A 64 -2.29 -20.97 -6.48
CA PHE A 64 -1.69 -20.81 -7.80
C PHE A 64 -0.50 -21.73 -8.01
N ARG A 65 0.42 -21.76 -7.04
CA ARG A 65 1.61 -22.62 -7.07
C ARG A 65 1.25 -24.10 -7.16
N GLU A 66 0.24 -24.55 -6.42
CA GLU A 66 -0.24 -25.93 -6.48
C GLU A 66 -0.77 -26.29 -7.86
N THR A 67 -1.60 -25.42 -8.45
CA THR A 67 -2.14 -25.61 -9.80
C THR A 67 -1.03 -25.66 -10.85
N ILE A 68 -0.02 -24.80 -10.75
CA ILE A 68 1.15 -24.84 -11.63
C ILE A 68 1.90 -26.16 -11.48
N ASN A 69 2.20 -26.57 -10.24
CA ASN A 69 2.92 -27.81 -9.98
C ASN A 69 2.18 -29.04 -10.52
N ALA A 70 0.85 -29.05 -10.44
CA ALA A 70 0.02 -30.15 -10.90
C ALA A 70 -0.09 -30.24 -12.44
N HIS A 71 -0.08 -29.10 -13.15
CA HIS A 71 -0.52 -29.05 -14.56
C HIS A 71 0.50 -28.50 -15.56
N ILE A 72 1.65 -27.95 -15.13
CA ILE A 72 2.59 -27.28 -16.05
C ILE A 72 3.11 -28.20 -17.17
N GLU A 73 3.44 -29.46 -16.85
CA GLU A 73 3.91 -30.42 -17.85
C GLU A 73 2.81 -30.80 -18.85
N GLN A 74 1.56 -30.96 -18.38
CA GLN A 74 0.42 -31.24 -19.25
C GLN A 74 0.15 -30.07 -20.20
N MET A 75 0.18 -28.83 -19.67
CA MET A 75 -0.01 -27.63 -20.48
C MET A 75 1.08 -27.48 -21.55
N LYS A 76 2.32 -27.82 -21.21
CA LYS A 76 3.42 -27.74 -22.16
C LYS A 76 3.35 -28.83 -23.21
N ASN A 77 3.24 -30.09 -22.79
CA ASN A 77 3.42 -31.24 -23.67
C ASN A 77 2.16 -31.53 -24.49
N SER A 78 0.97 -31.30 -23.93
CA SER A 78 -0.31 -31.59 -24.61
C SER A 78 -0.90 -30.38 -25.31
N LEU A 79 -0.76 -29.18 -24.74
CA LEU A 79 -1.37 -27.94 -25.28
C LEU A 79 -0.35 -27.02 -25.95
N GLY A 80 0.94 -27.36 -25.96
CA GLY A 80 1.99 -26.56 -26.60
C GLY A 80 2.19 -25.18 -25.96
N VAL A 81 1.81 -25.00 -24.69
CA VAL A 81 1.92 -23.70 -24.01
C VAL A 81 3.39 -23.33 -23.84
N LYS A 82 3.80 -22.26 -24.55
CA LYS A 82 5.18 -21.75 -24.51
C LYS A 82 5.41 -20.68 -23.43
N TYR A 83 4.48 -19.75 -23.28
CA TYR A 83 4.56 -18.65 -22.32
C TYR A 83 3.36 -18.65 -21.38
N MET A 84 3.62 -18.55 -20.08
CA MET A 84 2.61 -18.27 -19.08
C MET A 84 2.60 -16.78 -18.72
N ILE A 85 1.44 -16.14 -18.78
CA ILE A 85 1.26 -14.76 -18.33
C ILE A 85 0.45 -14.80 -17.04
N ALA A 86 1.00 -14.23 -15.97
CA ALA A 86 0.36 -14.23 -14.66
C ALA A 86 0.50 -12.88 -13.96
N ASP A 87 -0.34 -12.64 -12.96
CA ASP A 87 -0.26 -11.43 -12.14
C ASP A 87 0.92 -11.50 -11.14
N SER A 88 0.97 -10.58 -10.19
CA SER A 88 2.04 -10.51 -9.19
C SER A 88 1.98 -11.62 -8.12
N ALA A 89 0.87 -12.33 -7.96
CA ALA A 89 0.78 -13.45 -7.01
C ALA A 89 1.63 -14.64 -7.47
N PHE A 90 1.83 -14.79 -8.79
CA PHE A 90 2.75 -15.76 -9.37
C PHE A 90 4.22 -15.51 -8.99
N TYR A 91 4.61 -14.25 -8.80
CA TYR A 91 6.01 -13.86 -8.65
C TYR A 91 6.50 -14.09 -7.20
N THR A 92 6.69 -15.36 -6.83
CA THR A 92 7.31 -15.78 -5.57
C THR A 92 8.52 -16.65 -5.83
N ALA A 93 9.51 -16.66 -4.94
CA ALA A 93 10.71 -17.48 -5.10
C ALA A 93 10.36 -18.97 -5.33
N ASN A 94 9.38 -19.49 -4.58
CA ASN A 94 8.92 -20.88 -4.69
C ASN A 94 8.27 -21.16 -6.06
N THR A 95 7.33 -20.32 -6.50
CA THR A 95 6.64 -20.52 -7.79
C THR A 95 7.62 -20.39 -8.96
N LEU A 96 8.52 -19.40 -8.92
CA LEU A 96 9.54 -19.23 -9.95
C LEU A 96 10.51 -20.42 -10.02
N GLY A 97 10.85 -21.01 -8.87
CA GLY A 97 11.66 -22.23 -8.80
C GLY A 97 11.02 -23.42 -9.53
N LEU A 98 9.70 -23.58 -9.44
CA LEU A 98 8.95 -24.66 -10.11
C LEU A 98 8.93 -24.52 -11.63
N MET A 99 9.01 -23.30 -12.16
CA MET A 99 9.02 -23.09 -13.62
C MET A 99 10.28 -23.68 -14.25
N GLY A 100 11.40 -23.75 -13.52
CA GLY A 100 12.68 -24.21 -14.06
C GLY A 100 13.14 -23.38 -15.27
N LYS A 101 14.07 -23.93 -16.06
CA LYS A 101 14.62 -23.25 -17.26
C LYS A 101 13.75 -23.39 -18.51
N ASN A 102 12.88 -24.39 -18.54
CA ASN A 102 12.20 -24.81 -19.77
C ASN A 102 10.76 -24.30 -19.88
N ASN A 103 10.28 -23.51 -18.91
CA ASN A 103 8.95 -22.92 -18.92
C ASN A 103 9.08 -21.40 -18.89
N LEU A 104 8.67 -20.74 -19.97
CA LEU A 104 8.79 -19.29 -20.10
C LEU A 104 7.58 -18.62 -19.46
N TRP A 105 7.82 -17.48 -18.83
CA TRP A 105 6.78 -16.75 -18.13
C TRP A 105 6.98 -15.24 -18.24
N ILE A 106 5.87 -14.51 -18.08
CA ILE A 106 5.80 -13.07 -17.94
C ILE A 106 4.90 -12.78 -16.75
N SER A 107 5.39 -12.00 -15.80
CA SER A 107 4.59 -11.61 -14.63
C SER A 107 4.93 -10.21 -14.16
N ARG A 108 3.99 -9.57 -13.46
CA ARG A 108 4.28 -8.32 -12.76
C ARG A 108 5.11 -8.62 -11.51
N VAL A 109 6.17 -7.86 -11.31
CA VAL A 109 6.93 -7.93 -10.07
C VAL A 109 6.13 -7.23 -8.95
N PRO A 110 5.98 -7.82 -7.75
CA PRO A 110 5.26 -7.20 -6.66
C PRO A 110 5.96 -5.94 -6.19
N GLU A 111 5.20 -4.85 -6.00
CA GLU A 111 5.71 -3.60 -5.43
C GLU A 111 6.22 -3.78 -3.98
N THR A 112 5.82 -4.85 -3.30
CA THR A 112 6.30 -5.18 -1.95
C THR A 112 7.70 -5.79 -1.94
N LEU A 113 8.28 -6.10 -3.09
CA LEU A 113 9.65 -6.62 -3.18
C LEU A 113 10.65 -5.46 -3.03
N ASN A 114 11.53 -5.53 -2.03
CA ASN A 114 12.54 -4.49 -1.80
C ASN A 114 13.42 -4.26 -3.03
N LEU A 115 13.87 -5.34 -3.69
CA LEU A 115 14.65 -5.25 -4.93
C LEU A 115 13.91 -4.50 -6.05
N ALA A 116 12.58 -4.65 -6.15
CA ALA A 116 11.79 -3.89 -7.11
C ALA A 116 11.80 -2.39 -6.78
N THR A 117 11.67 -2.05 -5.50
CA THR A 117 11.76 -0.67 -5.01
C THR A 117 13.12 -0.07 -5.34
N ASP A 118 14.20 -0.78 -5.04
CA ASP A 118 15.57 -0.32 -5.29
C ASP A 118 15.85 -0.09 -6.78
N VAL A 119 15.43 -1.03 -7.64
CA VAL A 119 15.56 -0.89 -9.10
C VAL A 119 14.78 0.30 -9.61
N ILE A 120 13.51 0.43 -9.22
CA ILE A 120 12.66 1.54 -9.64
C ILE A 120 13.28 2.88 -9.24
N HIS A 121 13.85 2.96 -8.04
CA HIS A 121 14.56 4.14 -7.56
C HIS A 121 15.79 4.49 -8.38
N ALA A 122 16.60 3.49 -8.72
CA ALA A 122 17.82 3.70 -9.49
C ALA A 122 17.52 4.24 -10.90
N VAL A 123 16.48 3.73 -11.57
CA VAL A 123 16.18 4.08 -12.98
C VAL A 123 15.18 5.22 -13.15
N ALA A 124 14.57 5.69 -12.06
CA ALA A 124 13.55 6.72 -12.11
C ALA A 124 14.01 8.06 -12.72
N PRO A 125 15.19 8.61 -12.38
CA PRO A 125 15.66 9.86 -13.00
C PRO A 125 15.71 9.76 -14.53
N ASP A 126 16.16 8.62 -15.05
CA ASP A 126 16.30 8.40 -16.49
C ASP A 126 14.91 8.27 -17.17
N LEU A 127 14.02 7.46 -16.56
CA LEU A 127 12.66 7.26 -17.07
C LEU A 127 11.82 8.54 -17.04
N MET A 128 12.04 9.40 -16.04
CA MET A 128 11.25 10.60 -15.80
C MET A 128 11.86 11.86 -16.44
N SER A 129 12.86 11.71 -17.31
CA SER A 129 13.50 12.81 -18.04
C SER A 129 12.50 13.64 -18.87
N ALA A 130 11.46 13.00 -19.42
CA ALA A 130 10.37 13.65 -20.13
C ALA A 130 9.00 13.25 -19.53
N LEU A 131 8.56 13.96 -18.48
CA LEU A 131 7.35 13.62 -17.73
C LEU A 131 6.05 13.51 -18.55
N GLY A 132 5.98 14.14 -19.73
CA GLY A 132 4.83 14.09 -20.62
C GLY A 132 4.77 12.88 -21.54
N GLN A 133 5.78 12.00 -21.54
CA GLN A 133 5.88 10.87 -22.45
C GLN A 133 6.09 9.57 -21.70
N SER A 134 5.52 8.47 -22.20
CA SER A 134 5.80 7.15 -21.64
C SER A 134 7.19 6.69 -22.05
N SER A 135 7.91 6.04 -21.14
CA SER A 135 9.26 5.55 -21.36
C SER A 135 9.45 4.21 -20.66
N HIS A 136 10.48 3.45 -21.06
CA HIS A 136 10.80 2.18 -20.42
C HIS A 136 12.29 1.89 -20.44
N ILE A 137 12.75 1.11 -19.46
CA ILE A 137 14.11 0.58 -19.37
C ILE A 137 14.03 -0.92 -19.16
N SER A 138 14.87 -1.66 -19.89
CA SER A 138 15.04 -3.10 -19.76
C SER A 138 16.37 -3.39 -19.08
N LEU A 139 16.35 -4.20 -18.02
CA LEU A 139 17.56 -4.58 -17.28
C LEU A 139 17.58 -6.07 -16.96
N GLY A 140 18.79 -6.63 -16.85
CA GLY A 140 19.01 -7.98 -16.34
C GLY A 140 19.03 -7.97 -14.82
N VAL A 141 18.20 -8.82 -14.20
CA VAL A 141 18.10 -8.96 -12.74
C VAL A 141 18.17 -10.42 -12.37
N GLN A 142 18.86 -10.74 -11.28
CA GLN A 142 18.84 -12.08 -10.69
C GLN A 142 17.98 -12.04 -9.43
N TYR A 143 16.88 -12.79 -9.44
CA TYR A 143 16.02 -12.98 -8.28
C TYR A 143 15.71 -14.47 -8.12
N SER A 144 15.76 -14.98 -6.88
CA SER A 144 15.60 -16.42 -6.59
C SER A 144 16.55 -17.31 -7.40
N ASN A 145 17.80 -16.88 -7.60
CA ASN A 145 18.83 -17.54 -8.44
C ASN A 145 18.45 -17.74 -9.91
N ILE A 146 17.42 -17.04 -10.39
CA ILE A 146 16.97 -17.08 -11.77
C ILE A 146 17.35 -15.76 -12.42
N LYS A 147 18.06 -15.82 -13.56
CA LYS A 147 18.33 -14.65 -14.40
C LYS A 147 17.07 -14.26 -15.17
N GLN A 148 16.70 -13.01 -15.04
CA GLN A 148 15.43 -12.49 -15.55
C GLN A 148 15.69 -11.15 -16.23
N ARG A 149 14.82 -10.82 -17.19
CA ARG A 149 14.74 -9.49 -17.76
C ARG A 149 13.60 -8.76 -17.08
N TRP A 150 13.91 -7.64 -16.45
CA TRP A 150 12.93 -6.73 -15.89
C TRP A 150 12.72 -5.56 -16.84
N VAL A 151 11.46 -5.20 -17.08
CA VAL A 151 11.07 -4.02 -17.85
C VAL A 151 10.35 -3.06 -16.91
N VAL A 152 10.98 -1.91 -16.68
CA VAL A 152 10.48 -0.84 -15.82
C VAL A 152 9.83 0.20 -16.72
N VAL A 153 8.53 0.47 -16.53
CA VAL A 153 7.74 1.35 -17.41
C VAL A 153 7.24 2.58 -16.64
N TYR A 154 7.58 3.76 -17.14
CA TYR A 154 6.99 5.03 -16.73
C TYR A 154 5.86 5.43 -17.69
N SER A 155 4.75 5.93 -17.13
CA SER A 155 3.69 6.58 -17.90
C SER A 155 3.18 7.84 -17.18
N PRO A 156 2.85 8.92 -17.91
CA PRO A 156 2.29 10.13 -17.33
C PRO A 156 1.00 9.86 -16.53
N GLU A 157 0.13 8.97 -17.01
CA GLU A 157 -1.14 8.64 -16.37
C GLU A 157 -0.95 7.92 -15.05
N ALA A 158 0.01 6.98 -15.00
CA ALA A 158 0.40 6.29 -13.78
C ALA A 158 0.98 7.28 -12.75
N TYR A 159 1.87 8.17 -13.20
CA TYR A 159 2.45 9.24 -12.37
C TYR A 159 1.37 10.16 -11.79
N GLN A 160 0.45 10.67 -12.62
CA GLN A 160 -0.64 11.54 -12.17
C GLN A 160 -1.56 10.86 -11.15
N ARG A 161 -1.92 9.58 -11.37
CA ARG A 161 -2.67 8.81 -10.38
C ARG A 161 -1.87 8.62 -9.09
N GLY A 162 -0.55 8.48 -9.17
CA GLY A 162 0.33 8.37 -8.01
C GLY A 162 0.32 9.65 -7.19
N MET A 163 0.54 10.78 -7.85
CA MET A 163 0.54 12.12 -7.24
C MET A 163 -0.77 12.46 -6.55
N LYS A 164 -1.92 12.17 -7.16
CA LYS A 164 -3.23 12.34 -6.50
C LYS A 164 -3.32 11.57 -5.17
N THR A 165 -2.78 10.35 -5.13
CA THR A 165 -2.79 9.51 -3.92
C THR A 165 -1.87 10.08 -2.85
N VAL A 166 -0.66 10.48 -3.23
CA VAL A 166 0.32 11.11 -2.32
C VAL A 166 -0.24 12.40 -1.74
N ASN A 167 -0.77 13.30 -2.57
CA ASN A 167 -1.34 14.57 -2.14
C ASN A 167 -2.52 14.37 -1.18
N LYS A 168 -3.42 13.43 -1.50
CA LYS A 168 -4.54 13.08 -0.61
C LYS A 168 -4.05 12.58 0.75
N ASN A 169 -3.04 11.72 0.78
CA ASN A 169 -2.49 11.19 2.03
C ASN A 169 -1.79 12.28 2.85
N CYS A 170 -1.01 13.16 2.19
CA CYS A 170 -0.38 14.30 2.85
C CYS A 170 -1.43 15.24 3.45
N LEU A 171 -2.49 15.57 2.70
CA LEU A 171 -3.56 16.44 3.19
C LEU A 171 -4.30 15.84 4.39
N ASN A 172 -4.62 14.54 4.33
CA ASN A 172 -5.27 13.85 5.44
C ASN A 172 -4.38 13.83 6.69
N GLN A 173 -3.09 13.52 6.52
CA GLN A 173 -2.13 13.46 7.63
C GLN A 173 -1.89 14.84 8.24
N SER A 174 -1.67 15.89 7.43
CA SER A 174 -1.44 17.25 7.93
C SER A 174 -2.70 17.81 8.58
N GLY A 175 -3.88 17.51 8.04
CA GLY A 175 -5.16 17.87 8.64
C GLY A 175 -5.38 17.18 9.99
N ALA A 176 -4.99 15.92 10.14
CA ALA A 176 -5.06 15.19 11.41
C ALA A 176 -4.10 15.79 12.45
N GLU A 177 -2.85 16.05 12.06
CA GLU A 177 -1.84 16.69 12.92
C GLU A 177 -2.29 18.11 13.35
N PHE A 178 -2.89 18.88 12.43
CA PHE A 178 -3.42 20.21 12.75
C PHE A 178 -4.58 20.17 13.73
N LYS A 179 -5.52 19.23 13.56
CA LYS A 179 -6.60 19.05 14.52
C LYS A 179 -6.07 18.65 15.89
N ALA A 180 -5.06 17.78 15.94
CA ALA A 180 -4.41 17.37 17.18
C ALA A 180 -3.71 18.56 17.88
N PHE A 181 -2.93 19.36 17.14
CA PHE A 181 -2.31 20.57 17.68
C PHE A 181 -3.36 21.59 18.14
N SER A 182 -4.41 21.85 17.34
CA SER A 182 -5.47 22.78 17.71
C SER A 182 -6.18 22.37 19.02
N LYS A 183 -6.37 21.06 19.22
CA LYS A 183 -6.90 20.53 20.48
C LYS A 183 -5.91 20.72 21.64
N LEU A 184 -4.63 20.49 21.40
CA LEU A 184 -3.56 20.66 22.38
C LEU A 184 -3.41 22.13 22.82
N SER A 185 -3.42 23.09 21.89
CA SER A 185 -3.30 24.53 22.17
C SER A 185 -4.51 25.11 22.91
N LYS A 186 -5.66 24.44 22.86
CA LYS A 186 -6.87 24.82 23.61
C LYS A 186 -6.97 24.16 24.99
N ARG A 187 -6.10 23.19 25.30
CA ARG A 187 -6.08 22.50 26.60
C ARG A 187 -5.52 23.43 27.66
N ASP A 188 -6.20 23.46 28.81
CA ASP A 188 -5.74 24.16 30.00
C ASP A 188 -4.78 23.24 30.77
N PHE A 189 -3.59 23.74 31.08
CA PHE A 189 -2.59 23.07 31.90
C PHE A 189 -2.47 23.77 33.26
N ALA A 190 -2.18 22.99 34.31
CA ALA A 190 -2.08 23.52 35.67
C ALA A 190 -0.76 24.29 35.89
N CYS A 191 0.30 23.95 35.15
CA CYS A 191 1.58 24.64 35.21
C CYS A 191 2.27 24.72 33.84
N GLU A 192 3.20 25.66 33.71
CA GLU A 192 4.00 25.87 32.49
C GLU A 192 4.81 24.63 32.10
N ALA A 193 5.41 23.95 33.08
CA ALA A 193 6.21 22.76 32.84
C ALA A 193 5.40 21.60 32.21
N GLU A 194 4.12 21.45 32.61
CA GLU A 194 3.22 20.45 32.02
C GLU A 194 2.90 20.81 30.55
N ALA A 195 2.64 22.09 30.28
CA ALA A 195 2.40 22.58 28.93
C ALA A 195 3.63 22.40 28.01
N LEU A 196 4.85 22.71 28.50
CA LEU A 196 6.10 22.48 27.75
C LEU A 196 6.29 21.00 27.44
N LYS A 197 6.12 20.12 28.43
CA LYS A 197 6.27 18.68 28.24
C LYS A 197 5.29 18.15 27.19
N ALA A 198 4.02 18.56 27.28
CA ALA A 198 3.00 18.14 26.32
C ALA A 198 3.29 18.63 24.88
N LEU A 199 3.86 19.83 24.74
CA LEU A 199 4.32 20.34 23.45
C LEU A 199 5.48 19.52 22.88
N GLU A 200 6.50 19.21 23.70
CA GLU A 200 7.64 18.39 23.27
C GLU A 200 7.24 16.96 22.91
N ASP A 201 6.31 16.37 23.66
CA ASP A 201 5.77 15.05 23.33
C ASP A 201 4.96 15.10 22.02
N PHE A 202 4.20 16.18 21.77
CA PHE A 202 3.50 16.35 20.50
C PHE A 202 4.47 16.46 19.31
N LYS A 203 5.56 17.24 19.44
CA LYS A 203 6.58 17.38 18.38
C LYS A 203 7.15 16.02 17.93
N LYS A 204 7.31 15.06 18.85
CA LYS A 204 7.77 13.70 18.54
C LYS A 204 6.77 12.87 17.72
N THR A 205 5.48 13.23 17.74
CA THR A 205 4.43 12.50 17.01
C THR A 205 4.20 12.99 15.58
N GLN A 206 4.70 14.19 15.25
CA GLN A 206 4.52 14.80 13.93
C GLN A 206 5.30 14.01 12.87
N LYS A 207 4.66 13.77 11.72
CA LYS A 207 5.29 13.03 10.61
C LYS A 207 5.65 13.94 9.44
N ILE A 208 4.79 14.92 9.14
CA ILE A 208 4.95 15.80 7.96
C ILE A 208 4.75 17.28 8.26
N THR A 209 4.29 17.61 9.48
CA THR A 209 4.19 18.98 9.98
C THR A 209 5.27 19.26 11.02
N PHE A 210 5.43 20.54 11.35
CA PHE A 210 6.27 21.01 12.44
C PHE A 210 5.59 22.21 13.11
N VAL A 211 5.87 22.41 14.40
CA VAL A 211 5.37 23.58 15.14
C VAL A 211 6.46 24.66 15.16
N THR A 212 6.08 25.90 14.86
CA THR A 212 6.93 27.10 14.96
C THR A 212 6.34 28.11 15.94
N ASP A 213 7.10 29.14 16.27
CA ASP A 213 6.65 30.29 17.06
C ASP A 213 6.03 29.87 18.40
N THR A 214 6.61 28.83 18.99
CA THR A 214 6.06 28.19 20.18
C THR A 214 6.22 29.08 21.40
N GLY A 215 5.15 29.20 22.18
CA GLY A 215 5.16 29.89 23.47
C GLY A 215 4.10 29.33 24.39
N ILE A 216 4.10 29.80 25.64
CA ILE A 216 3.07 29.46 26.62
C ILE A 216 2.48 30.76 27.16
N ASP A 217 1.15 30.84 27.15
CA ASP A 217 0.44 31.92 27.80
C ASP A 217 -0.09 31.50 29.15
N ALA A 218 0.28 32.28 30.16
CA ALA A 218 -0.38 32.28 31.44
C ALA A 218 -1.66 33.12 31.36
N LEU A 219 -2.81 32.46 31.43
CA LEU A 219 -4.12 33.11 31.44
C LEU A 219 -4.64 33.23 32.88
N PRO A 220 -4.95 34.45 33.35
CA PRO A 220 -5.47 34.65 34.70
C PRO A 220 -6.89 34.08 34.84
N ARG A 221 -7.17 33.45 35.98
CA ARG A 221 -8.49 32.93 36.37
C ARG A 221 -8.93 33.51 37.71
N TYR A 222 -10.25 33.61 37.85
CA TYR A 222 -10.93 34.14 39.03
C TYR A 222 -12.04 33.16 39.43
N ASN A 223 -12.18 32.88 40.71
CA ASN A 223 -13.17 31.94 41.25
C ASN A 223 -14.60 32.52 41.19
N ASP A 224 -14.73 33.84 41.16
CA ASP A 224 -16.03 34.51 41.18
C ASP A 224 -16.65 34.61 39.78
N LYS A 225 -17.98 34.46 39.72
CA LYS A 225 -18.75 34.60 38.47
C LYS A 225 -18.89 36.08 38.08
N GLY A 226 -18.52 36.43 36.86
CA GLY A 226 -18.73 37.76 36.28
C GLY A 226 -17.44 38.46 35.85
N ARG A 227 -17.55 39.68 35.32
CA ARG A 227 -16.38 40.48 34.92
C ARG A 227 -15.65 40.96 36.19
N PRO A 228 -14.36 40.64 36.39
CA PRO A 228 -13.63 41.06 37.58
C PRO A 228 -13.52 42.58 37.66
N VAL A 229 -13.52 43.11 38.88
CA VAL A 229 -13.32 44.52 39.18
C VAL A 229 -11.95 44.96 38.64
N LYS A 230 -11.87 46.18 38.07
CA LYS A 230 -10.62 46.74 37.52
C LYS A 230 -9.50 46.62 38.58
N ASN A 231 -8.34 46.09 38.17
CA ASN A 231 -7.12 45.89 38.98
C ASN A 231 -7.15 44.78 40.07
N ARG A 232 -8.11 43.85 40.05
CA ARG A 232 -8.06 42.66 40.91
C ARG A 232 -6.91 41.72 40.50
N LYS A 233 -6.16 41.19 41.47
CA LYS A 233 -5.16 40.13 41.24
C LYS A 233 -5.83 38.79 40.91
N PRO A 234 -5.29 37.99 39.96
CA PRO A 234 -5.81 36.65 39.64
C PRO A 234 -5.74 35.71 40.83
N ASP A 235 -6.72 34.81 40.97
CA ASP A 235 -6.75 33.81 42.03
C ASP A 235 -5.80 32.63 41.70
N PHE A 236 -5.69 32.27 40.41
CA PHE A 236 -4.71 31.32 39.88
C PHE A 236 -4.50 31.56 38.38
N TYR A 237 -3.50 30.87 37.81
CA TYR A 237 -3.22 30.88 36.38
C TYR A 237 -3.45 29.50 35.79
N ILE A 238 -3.90 29.48 34.54
CA ILE A 238 -3.81 28.30 33.68
C ILE A 238 -2.85 28.60 32.54
N TYR A 239 -2.25 27.57 31.99
CA TYR A 239 -1.27 27.69 30.93
C TYR A 239 -1.83 27.08 29.64
N ARG A 240 -1.68 27.79 28.52
CA ARG A 240 -2.04 27.28 27.19
C ARG A 240 -0.86 27.39 26.25
N ILE A 241 -0.71 26.39 25.39
CA ILE A 241 0.31 26.38 24.35
C ILE A 241 -0.13 27.33 23.22
N LYS A 242 0.78 28.20 22.78
CA LYS A 242 0.69 28.92 21.51
C LYS A 242 1.76 28.44 20.54
N GLY A 243 1.46 28.59 19.27
CA GLY A 243 2.36 28.29 18.18
C GLY A 243 1.62 28.29 16.86
N ALA A 244 2.38 28.35 15.78
CA ALA A 244 1.89 28.10 14.43
C ALA A 244 2.32 26.69 14.01
N MET A 245 1.61 26.11 13.05
CA MET A 245 2.10 24.91 12.37
C MET A 245 2.47 25.21 10.93
N GLY A 246 3.64 24.72 10.55
CA GLY A 246 4.06 24.58 9.16
C GLY A 246 3.93 23.14 8.68
N ALA A 247 3.98 22.96 7.37
CA ALA A 247 4.18 21.66 6.74
C ALA A 247 5.50 21.70 5.98
N PHE A 248 6.25 20.61 6.02
CA PHE A 248 7.43 20.52 5.15
C PHE A 248 6.94 20.37 3.70
N PRO A 249 7.48 21.13 2.72
CA PRO A 249 7.58 20.56 1.39
C PRO A 249 8.40 19.28 1.57
N LYS A 250 7.93 18.13 1.07
CA LYS A 250 8.64 16.85 1.24
C LYS A 250 10.05 16.96 0.63
N ASN A 251 11.02 17.37 1.43
CA ASN A 251 12.44 17.42 1.13
C ASN A 251 13.18 16.52 2.14
N ASP A 252 12.54 15.42 2.52
CA ASP A 252 13.25 14.34 3.19
C ASP A 252 14.16 13.71 2.13
N ASN A 253 15.48 13.76 2.37
CA ASN A 253 16.48 13.00 1.62
C ASN A 253 16.18 11.48 1.63
N ARG A 254 15.15 11.03 2.34
CA ARG A 254 14.40 9.79 2.07
C ARG A 254 13.39 9.97 0.93
N ASN A 255 13.95 10.26 -0.23
CA ASN A 255 13.42 10.05 -1.58
C ASN A 255 11.93 10.40 -1.84
N PRO A 256 11.63 11.65 -2.26
CA PRO A 256 10.31 12.04 -2.79
C PRO A 256 9.87 11.21 -4.00
N GLN A 257 10.81 10.60 -4.72
CA GLN A 257 10.50 9.71 -5.83
C GLN A 257 9.87 8.39 -5.33
N ALA A 258 10.13 7.94 -4.09
CA ALA A 258 9.61 6.67 -3.53
C ALA A 258 8.09 6.61 -3.50
N CYS A 259 7.46 7.71 -3.14
CA CYS A 259 6.00 7.80 -3.05
C CYS A 259 5.37 7.95 -4.43
N THR A 260 6.12 8.49 -5.38
CA THR A 260 5.67 8.90 -6.71
C THR A 260 5.84 7.78 -7.75
N LEU A 261 6.83 6.91 -7.52
CA LEU A 261 7.19 5.77 -8.36
C LEU A 261 6.43 4.48 -8.04
N LYS A 262 5.54 4.47 -7.04
CA LYS A 262 4.68 3.32 -6.71
C LYS A 262 3.75 2.87 -7.86
N LYS A 263 3.77 3.54 -9.01
CA LYS A 263 2.95 3.16 -10.18
C LYS A 263 3.79 2.92 -11.43
N THR A 264 5.09 2.73 -11.26
CA THR A 264 5.96 2.24 -12.32
C THR A 264 5.68 0.75 -12.49
N PHE A 265 5.23 0.34 -13.67
CA PHE A 265 4.95 -1.08 -13.90
C PHE A 265 6.27 -1.81 -14.13
N LEU A 266 6.49 -2.83 -13.31
CA LEU A 266 7.66 -3.70 -13.44
C LEU A 266 7.20 -5.08 -13.89
N TRP A 267 7.67 -5.47 -15.07
CA TRP A 267 7.41 -6.79 -15.64
C TRP A 267 8.68 -7.60 -15.61
N ALA A 268 8.58 -8.89 -15.32
CA ALA A 268 9.69 -9.81 -15.38
C ALA A 268 9.41 -10.93 -16.39
N ARG A 269 10.45 -11.31 -17.12
CA ARG A 269 10.47 -12.47 -18.03
C ARG A 269 11.74 -13.30 -17.83
N LEU A 270 11.62 -14.62 -17.91
CA LEU A 270 12.79 -15.52 -17.93
C LEU A 270 13.67 -15.25 -19.17
N CYS A 271 14.98 -15.05 -18.98
CA CYS A 271 15.90 -14.94 -20.10
C CYS A 271 16.06 -16.29 -20.78
N GLU A 272 15.84 -16.35 -22.10
CA GLU A 272 16.26 -17.48 -22.92
C GLU A 272 17.79 -17.47 -22.95
N GLY A 273 18.39 -18.59 -22.53
CA GLY A 273 19.85 -18.78 -22.49
C GLY A 273 20.42 -19.09 -23.86
#